data_AF-A0A1V9ZK73-F1
#
_entry.id   AF-A0A1V9ZK73-F1
#
_cell.length_a   1.000
_cell.length_b   1.000
_cell.length_c   1.000
_cell.angle_alpha   90.00
_cell.angle_beta   90.00
_cell.angle_gamma   90.00
#
_symmetry.space_group_name_H-M   'P 1'
#
loop_
_entity.id
_entity.type
_entity.pdbx_description
1 polymer ?
#
loop_
_entity_poly.entity_id
_entity_poly.type
_entity_poly.pdbx_seq_one_letter_code
_entity_poly.pdbx_strand_id
1 'polypeptide(L)'
;MSDILNHCVAAHPPPTNQWEYFELGAKLALARWTALRMAMEGEWGGGDMKRKFEILLEEILHLFKYQKLVQYDDLAVNIEDYIESEFGLVCEDGSVDEVSKILCACAEECKQGEFGRIRELKEQFESSSFAIDLKRAKIQKEQEFLQRAAMLAENGGMEVDDTPMVDEDGFQTVRRSTRKKAQPKFYDPAVQFPGAQ
;
A
#
# COMPACT_ATOMS: atom_id res chain seq x y z
N MET A 1 -3.58 3.54 4.10
CA MET A 1 -2.30 3.97 4.70
C MET A 1 -2.49 3.95 6.19
N SER A 2 -1.79 3.06 6.87
CA SER A 2 -1.76 2.99 8.33
C SER A 2 -1.39 4.37 8.88
N ASP A 3 -2.36 5.10 9.42
CA ASP A 3 -2.21 6.43 10.06
C ASP A 3 -0.99 6.48 11.00
N ILE A 4 -0.62 5.31 11.53
CA ILE A 4 0.56 5.00 12.32
C ILE A 4 1.85 5.53 11.70
N LEU A 5 2.18 5.20 10.44
CA LEU A 5 3.46 5.61 9.83
C LEU A 5 3.53 7.13 9.61
N ASN A 6 2.42 7.71 9.13
CA ASN A 6 2.31 9.15 8.96
C ASN A 6 2.42 9.89 10.30
N HIS A 7 1.78 9.36 11.34
CA HIS A 7 1.86 9.91 12.69
C HIS A 7 3.28 9.78 13.26
N CYS A 8 3.96 8.65 13.08
CA CYS A 8 5.34 8.45 13.53
C CYS A 8 6.33 9.42 12.85
N VAL A 9 6.14 9.70 11.55
CA VAL A 9 6.97 10.69 10.82
C VAL A 9 6.61 12.12 11.24
N ALA A 10 5.32 12.45 11.36
CA ALA A 10 4.86 13.79 11.74
C ALA A 10 5.20 14.17 13.20
N ALA A 11 5.31 13.19 14.09
CA ALA A 11 5.70 13.39 15.48
C ALA A 11 7.20 13.66 15.67
N HIS A 12 8.02 13.55 14.62
CA HIS A 12 9.45 13.83 14.74
C HIS A 12 9.69 15.34 14.97
N PRO A 13 10.42 15.74 16.02
CA PRO A 13 10.71 17.16 16.29
C PRO A 13 11.53 17.78 15.15
N PRO A 14 11.50 19.11 14.96
CA PRO A 14 12.33 19.76 13.95
C PRO A 14 13.82 19.45 14.23
N PRO A 15 14.55 18.86 13.26
CA PRO A 15 15.92 18.41 13.50
C PRO A 15 16.84 19.61 13.69
N THR A 16 17.58 19.59 14.81
CA THR A 16 18.53 20.65 15.20
C THR A 16 19.97 20.18 15.01
N ASN A 17 20.22 18.87 15.16
CA ASN A 17 21.55 18.26 15.06
C ASN A 17 21.65 17.28 13.89
N GLN A 18 22.87 17.01 13.42
CA GLN A 18 23.15 16.00 12.37
C GLN A 18 22.49 14.64 12.68
N TRP A 19 22.48 14.24 13.95
CA TRP A 19 21.84 13.01 14.39
C TRP A 19 20.31 13.01 14.21
N GLU A 20 19.66 14.12 14.52
CA GLU A 20 18.20 14.24 14.36
C GLU A 20 17.80 14.29 12.88
N TYR A 21 18.66 14.86 12.02
CA TYR A 21 18.49 14.74 10.57
C TYR A 21 18.59 13.28 10.11
N PHE A 22 19.56 12.53 10.64
CA PHE A 22 19.68 11.10 10.34
C PHE A 22 18.47 10.31 10.83
N GLU A 23 18.01 10.55 12.05
CA GLU A 23 16.80 9.92 12.60
C GLU A 23 15.58 10.18 11.71
N LEU A 24 15.39 11.43 11.29
CA LEU A 24 14.32 11.79 10.35
C LEU A 24 14.48 11.05 9.01
N GLY A 25 15.69 10.99 8.47
CA GLY A 25 16.02 10.28 7.24
C GLY A 25 15.70 8.79 7.33
N ALA A 26 16.06 8.15 8.45
CA ALA A 26 15.77 6.75 8.70
C ALA A 26 14.26 6.48 8.81
N LYS A 27 13.52 7.33 9.55
CA LYS A 27 12.05 7.27 9.62
C LYS A 27 11.42 7.39 8.24
N LEU A 28 11.87 8.33 7.42
CA LEU A 28 11.36 8.55 6.06
C LEU A 28 11.68 7.37 5.12
N ALA A 29 12.88 6.80 5.20
CA ALA A 29 13.29 5.65 4.39
C ALA A 29 12.43 4.42 4.72
N LEU A 30 12.28 4.09 6.00
CA LEU A 30 11.43 2.97 6.44
C LEU A 30 9.95 3.22 6.12
N ALA A 31 9.46 4.44 6.37
CA ALA A 31 8.10 4.81 6.03
C ALA A 31 7.85 4.85 4.52
N ARG A 32 8.88 4.85 3.67
CA ARG A 32 8.78 4.72 2.21
C ARG A 32 8.71 3.28 1.73
N TRP A 33 9.28 2.37 2.49
CA TRP A 33 9.39 0.98 2.10
C TRP A 33 8.02 0.32 1.96
N THR A 34 7.70 -0.09 0.74
CA THR A 34 6.38 -0.60 0.37
C THR A 34 6.04 -1.92 1.06
N ALA A 35 7.01 -2.83 1.21
CA ALA A 35 6.80 -4.10 1.88
C ALA A 35 6.37 -3.89 3.34
N LEU A 36 7.10 -3.05 4.08
CA LEU A 36 6.79 -2.70 5.46
C LEU A 36 5.42 -2.01 5.58
N ARG A 37 5.08 -1.09 4.68
CA ARG A 37 3.74 -0.46 4.64
C ARG A 37 2.62 -1.49 4.46
N MET A 38 2.81 -2.44 3.55
CA MET A 38 1.82 -3.49 3.31
C MET A 38 1.68 -4.41 4.52
N ALA A 39 2.79 -4.75 5.18
CA ALA A 39 2.78 -5.52 6.43
C ALA A 39 1.96 -4.83 7.52
N MET A 40 2.18 -3.53 7.70
CA MET A 40 1.47 -2.74 8.71
C MET A 40 -0.01 -2.53 8.38
N GLU A 41 -0.36 -2.33 7.10
CA GLU A 41 -1.76 -2.18 6.68
C GLU A 41 -2.52 -3.51 6.71
N GLY A 42 -1.83 -4.63 6.46
CA GLY A 42 -2.39 -5.97 6.57
C GLY A 42 -2.32 -6.56 7.99
N GLU A 43 -1.76 -5.84 8.96
CA GLU A 43 -1.51 -6.31 10.32
C GLU A 43 -0.76 -7.66 10.38
N TRP A 44 0.21 -7.85 9.46
CA TRP A 44 1.03 -9.04 9.41
C TRP A 44 1.93 -9.14 10.64
N GLY A 45 1.91 -10.30 11.31
CA GLY A 45 2.62 -10.52 12.58
C GLY A 45 1.85 -10.10 13.84
N GLY A 46 0.66 -9.50 13.71
CA GLY A 46 -0.18 -9.05 14.83
C GLY A 46 0.48 -8.11 15.86
N GLY A 47 -0.26 -7.78 16.92
CA GLY A 47 0.22 -6.94 18.03
C GLY A 47 0.37 -5.46 17.67
N ASP A 48 1.11 -4.72 18.50
CA ASP A 48 1.30 -3.28 18.34
C ASP A 48 2.33 -2.95 17.23
N MET A 49 1.85 -2.87 15.97
CA MET A 49 2.70 -2.55 14.81
C MET A 49 3.48 -1.25 14.95
N LYS A 50 2.88 -0.25 15.61
CA LYS A 50 3.57 1.00 15.94
C LYS A 50 4.81 0.73 16.80
N ARG A 51 4.66 -0.09 17.84
CA ARG A 51 5.75 -0.39 18.77
C ARG A 51 6.85 -1.19 18.09
N LYS A 52 6.48 -2.18 17.26
CA LYS A 52 7.44 -2.95 16.45
C LYS A 52 8.23 -2.06 15.50
N PHE A 53 7.58 -1.09 14.86
CA PHE A 53 8.26 -0.10 14.01
C PHE A 53 9.23 0.80 14.80
N GLU A 54 8.82 1.28 15.98
CA GLU A 54 9.68 2.09 16.84
C GLU A 54 10.92 1.32 17.30
N ILE A 55 10.76 0.03 17.66
CA ILE A 55 11.87 -0.84 18.04
C ILE A 55 12.83 -1.06 16.86
N LEU A 56 12.32 -1.35 15.66
CA LEU A 56 13.15 -1.49 14.45
C LEU A 56 13.98 -0.22 14.20
N LEU A 57 13.36 0.95 14.31
CA LEU A 57 14.04 2.22 14.15
C LEU A 57 15.11 2.41 15.23
N GLU A 58 14.79 2.16 16.50
CA GLU A 58 15.76 2.24 17.60
C GLU A 58 16.95 1.31 17.37
N GLU A 59 16.73 0.10 16.87
CA GLU A 59 17.78 -0.86 16.59
C GLU A 59 18.73 -0.37 15.48
N ILE A 60 18.18 0.12 14.37
CA ILE A 60 18.95 0.75 13.30
C ILE A 60 19.77 1.92 13.85
N LEU A 61 19.15 2.82 14.62
CA LEU A 61 19.84 3.95 15.23
C LEU A 61 20.95 3.50 16.19
N HIS A 62 20.72 2.45 16.97
CA HIS A 62 21.75 1.89 17.86
C HIS A 62 22.95 1.36 17.08
N LEU A 63 22.75 0.68 15.95
CA LEU A 63 23.86 0.21 15.10
C LEU A 63 24.74 1.38 14.66
N PHE A 64 24.14 2.45 14.13
CA PHE A 64 24.88 3.65 13.70
C PHE A 64 25.52 4.45 14.84
N LYS A 65 25.01 4.32 16.07
CA LYS A 65 25.56 4.99 17.25
C LYS A 65 26.81 4.30 17.78
N TYR A 66 26.86 2.97 17.77
CA TYR A 66 27.95 2.20 18.37
C TYR A 66 28.97 1.67 17.36
N GLN A 67 28.58 1.43 16.11
CA GLN A 67 29.51 1.00 15.07
C GLN A 67 30.09 2.20 14.32
N LYS A 68 31.43 2.24 14.20
CA LYS A 68 32.13 3.27 13.43
C LYS A 68 31.86 3.18 11.94
N LEU A 69 31.74 1.96 11.43
CA LEU A 69 31.48 1.65 10.03
C LEU A 69 30.34 0.63 9.99
N VAL A 70 29.20 1.05 9.47
CA VAL A 70 28.04 0.18 9.20
C VAL A 70 28.06 -0.09 7.71
N GLN A 71 28.22 -1.35 7.31
CA GLN A 71 28.09 -1.77 5.91
C GLN A 71 26.63 -2.06 5.62
N TYR A 72 26.20 -1.83 4.38
CA TYR A 72 24.80 -2.02 4.00
C TYR A 72 24.41 -3.50 4.02
N ASP A 73 25.32 -4.43 3.69
CA ASP A 73 25.07 -5.88 3.73
C ASP A 73 24.74 -6.33 5.17
N ASP A 74 25.56 -5.93 6.14
CA ASP A 74 25.33 -6.26 7.55
C ASP A 74 24.03 -5.65 8.07
N LEU A 75 23.75 -4.40 7.68
CA LEU A 75 22.50 -3.71 8.03
C LEU A 75 21.28 -4.41 7.43
N ALA A 76 21.37 -4.86 6.18
CA ALA A 76 20.30 -5.58 5.50
C ALA A 76 19.95 -6.88 6.22
N VAL A 77 20.96 -7.68 6.61
CA VAL A 77 20.74 -8.92 7.36
C VAL A 77 20.02 -8.67 8.70
N ASN A 78 20.41 -7.62 9.45
CA ASN A 78 19.73 -7.30 10.71
C ASN A 78 18.28 -6.85 10.48
N ILE A 79 18.03 -6.03 9.45
CA ILE A 79 16.66 -5.58 9.12
C ILE A 79 15.79 -6.75 8.64
N GLU A 80 16.36 -7.67 7.86
CA GLU A 80 15.67 -8.86 7.35
C GLU A 80 15.26 -9.81 8.48
N ASP A 81 16.19 -10.14 9.38
CA ASP A 81 15.94 -11.01 10.54
C ASP A 81 14.82 -10.43 11.43
N TYR A 82 14.89 -9.13 11.73
CA TYR A 82 13.86 -8.46 12.53
C TYR A 82 12.48 -8.49 11.85
N ILE A 83 12.42 -8.25 10.55
CA ILE A 83 11.15 -8.18 9.81
C ILE A 83 10.53 -9.55 9.58
N GLU A 84 11.34 -10.57 9.38
CA GLU A 84 10.89 -11.95 9.33
C GLU A 84 10.30 -12.38 10.70
N SER A 85 10.98 -12.07 11.80
CA SER A 85 10.52 -12.41 13.15
C SER A 85 9.28 -11.63 13.59
N GLU A 86 9.30 -10.30 13.46
CA GLU A 86 8.27 -9.43 14.06
C GLU A 86 7.10 -9.15 13.14
N PHE A 87 7.34 -9.01 11.83
CA PHE A 87 6.29 -8.72 10.84
C PHE A 87 5.88 -9.95 10.02
N GLY A 88 6.58 -11.09 10.18
CA GLY A 88 6.31 -12.31 9.41
C GLY A 88 6.51 -12.10 7.92
N LEU A 89 7.42 -11.21 7.53
CA LEU A 89 7.59 -10.77 6.16
C LEU A 89 8.95 -11.22 5.61
N VAL A 90 8.92 -11.91 4.47
CA VAL A 90 10.11 -12.35 3.74
C VAL A 90 10.22 -11.52 2.46
N CYS A 91 11.29 -10.74 2.34
CA CYS A 91 11.54 -9.84 1.20
C CYS A 91 12.59 -10.40 0.24
N GLU A 92 12.17 -11.17 -0.77
CA GLU A 92 13.08 -11.69 -1.80
C GLU A 92 13.30 -10.72 -2.99
N ASP A 93 12.70 -9.53 -2.96
CA ASP A 93 12.72 -8.55 -4.04
C ASP A 93 13.95 -7.63 -4.01
N GLY A 94 14.86 -7.80 -3.05
CA GLY A 94 16.03 -6.96 -2.84
C GLY A 94 15.71 -5.57 -2.25
N SER A 95 14.46 -5.34 -1.83
CA SER A 95 14.05 -4.06 -1.25
C SER A 95 14.73 -3.76 0.10
N VAL A 96 15.05 -4.80 0.89
CA VAL A 96 15.83 -4.66 2.14
C VAL A 96 17.19 -4.04 1.85
N ASP A 97 17.89 -4.57 0.85
CA ASP A 97 19.22 -4.12 0.43
C ASP A 97 19.20 -2.66 -0.07
N GLU A 98 18.16 -2.29 -0.83
CA GLU A 98 17.94 -0.90 -1.26
C GLU A 98 17.74 0.05 -0.07
N VAL A 99 16.89 -0.32 0.89
CA VAL A 99 16.63 0.47 2.09
C VAL A 99 17.91 0.63 2.93
N SER A 100 18.68 -0.45 3.11
CA SER A 100 19.96 -0.41 3.82
C SER A 100 20.98 0.52 3.16
N LYS A 101 21.09 0.50 1.83
CA LYS A 101 21.94 1.44 1.08
C LYS A 101 21.51 2.89 1.27
N ILE A 102 20.19 3.16 1.26
CA ILE A 102 19.65 4.49 1.52
C ILE A 102 20.00 4.95 2.94
N LEU A 103 19.85 4.08 3.94
CA LEU A 103 20.19 4.38 5.34
C LEU A 103 21.68 4.69 5.51
N CYS A 104 22.57 3.88 4.93
CA CYS A 104 24.01 4.13 4.94
C CYS A 104 24.36 5.47 4.28
N ALA A 105 23.80 5.76 3.10
CA ALA A 105 24.02 7.03 2.41
C ALA A 105 23.54 8.22 3.25
N CYS A 106 22.35 8.14 3.84
CA CYS A 106 21.83 9.18 4.74
C CYS A 106 22.76 9.40 5.94
N ALA A 107 23.32 8.33 6.52
CA ALA A 107 24.26 8.45 7.63
C ALA A 107 25.56 9.14 7.21
N GLU A 108 26.11 8.82 6.04
CA GLU A 108 27.32 9.44 5.52
C GLU A 108 27.13 10.92 5.17
N GLU A 109 26.01 11.27 4.52
CA GLU A 109 25.65 12.65 4.18
C GLU A 109 25.43 13.48 5.45
N CYS A 110 24.74 12.93 6.46
CA CYS A 110 24.56 13.60 7.76
C CYS A 110 25.88 13.88 8.47
N LYS A 111 26.86 12.96 8.39
CA LYS A 111 28.21 13.17 8.93
C LYS A 111 28.95 14.31 8.22
N GLN A 112 28.70 14.49 6.93
CA GLN A 112 29.28 15.56 6.12
C GLN A 112 28.54 16.90 6.26
N GLY A 113 27.34 16.90 6.88
CA GLY A 113 26.50 18.09 7.01
C GLY A 113 25.64 18.38 5.78
N GLU A 114 25.56 17.44 4.84
CA GLU A 114 24.71 17.52 3.66
C GLU A 114 23.36 16.90 3.97
N PHE A 115 22.28 17.68 3.85
CA PHE A 115 20.91 17.25 4.17
C PHE A 115 19.99 17.25 2.95
N GLY A 116 20.55 17.37 1.74
CA GLY A 116 19.81 17.43 0.48
C GLY A 116 18.86 16.24 0.32
N ARG A 117 19.39 15.02 0.46
CA ARG A 117 18.60 13.79 0.31
C ARG A 117 17.49 13.65 1.33
N ILE A 118 17.73 14.03 2.58
CA ILE A 118 16.70 13.97 3.64
C ILE A 118 15.57 14.95 3.34
N ARG A 119 15.91 16.13 2.82
CA ARG A 119 14.92 17.10 2.37
C ARG A 119 14.10 16.55 1.19
N GLU A 120 14.76 15.95 0.21
CA GLU A 120 14.07 15.31 -0.92
C GLU A 120 13.18 14.15 -0.46
N LEU A 121 13.66 13.30 0.46
CA LEU A 121 12.87 12.22 1.05
C LEU A 121 11.63 12.76 1.78
N LYS A 122 11.77 13.89 2.48
CA LYS A 122 10.65 14.55 3.16
C LYS A 122 9.63 15.09 2.15
N GLU A 123 10.08 15.81 1.12
CA GLU A 123 9.21 16.36 0.07
C GLU A 123 8.48 15.24 -0.69
N GLN A 124 9.19 14.13 -0.98
CA GLN A 124 8.60 12.95 -1.62
C GLN A 124 7.58 12.27 -0.70
N PHE A 125 7.85 12.19 0.60
CA PHE A 125 6.91 11.63 1.56
C PHE A 125 5.64 12.48 1.66
N GLU A 126 5.76 13.80 1.77
CA GLU A 126 4.64 14.74 1.81
C GLU A 126 3.81 14.66 0.50
N SER A 127 4.49 14.66 -0.65
CA SER A 127 3.86 14.55 -1.97
C SER A 127 3.18 13.19 -2.17
N SER A 128 3.83 12.10 -1.76
CA SER A 128 3.29 10.74 -1.87
C SER A 128 2.10 10.54 -0.94
N SER A 129 2.14 11.08 0.27
CA SER A 129 1.01 11.04 1.20
C SER A 129 -0.21 11.72 0.57
N PHE A 130 -0.03 12.93 0.06
CA PHE A 130 -1.09 13.69 -0.63
C PHE A 130 -1.62 13.01 -1.90
N ALA A 131 -0.73 12.46 -2.74
CA ALA A 131 -1.13 11.81 -3.99
C ALA A 131 -1.87 10.48 -3.78
N ILE A 132 -1.51 9.72 -2.76
CA ILE A 132 -2.19 8.46 -2.41
C ILE A 132 -3.55 8.77 -1.79
N ASP A 133 -3.66 9.77 -0.93
CA ASP A 133 -4.95 10.20 -0.34
C ASP A 133 -5.96 10.64 -1.41
N LEU A 134 -5.51 11.42 -2.41
CA LEU A 134 -6.37 11.84 -3.52
C LEU A 134 -6.84 10.65 -4.38
N LYS A 135 -5.95 9.67 -4.64
CA LYS A 135 -6.32 8.44 -5.37
C LYS A 135 -7.31 7.59 -4.56
N ARG A 136 -7.11 7.45 -3.25
CA ARG A 136 -7.99 6.68 -2.36
C ARG A 136 -9.38 7.31 -2.27
N ALA A 137 -9.47 8.64 -2.15
CA ALA A 137 -10.73 9.38 -2.16
C ALA A 137 -11.52 9.20 -3.46
N LYS A 138 -10.84 9.13 -4.61
CA LYS A 138 -11.47 8.84 -5.91
C LYS A 138 -12.00 7.42 -5.98
N ILE A 139 -11.20 6.43 -5.57
CA ILE A 139 -11.60 5.01 -5.57
C ILE A 139 -12.81 4.79 -4.65
N GLN A 140 -12.83 5.44 -3.48
CA GLN A 140 -13.93 5.30 -2.52
C GLN A 140 -15.23 5.92 -3.04
N LYS A 141 -15.17 7.09 -3.69
CA LYS A 141 -16.33 7.67 -4.38
C LYS A 141 -16.87 6.77 -5.50
N GLU A 142 -15.98 6.16 -6.27
CA GLU A 142 -16.38 5.27 -7.36
C GLU A 142 -17.01 3.98 -6.84
N GLN A 143 -16.47 3.39 -5.78
CA GLN A 143 -17.07 2.23 -5.11
C GLN A 143 -18.41 2.55 -4.46
N GLU A 144 -18.56 3.69 -3.79
CA GLU A 144 -19.82 4.12 -3.20
C GLU A 144 -20.90 4.36 -4.28
N PHE A 145 -20.51 4.97 -5.40
CA PHE A 145 -21.39 5.14 -6.56
C PHE A 145 -21.86 3.80 -7.13
N LEU A 146 -20.95 2.84 -7.30
CA LEU A 146 -21.29 1.47 -7.74
C LEU A 146 -22.19 0.75 -6.73
N GLN A 147 -21.92 0.88 -5.44
CA GLN A 147 -22.70 0.23 -4.39
C GLN A 147 -24.11 0.83 -4.29
N ARG A 148 -24.25 2.14 -4.44
CA ARG A 148 -25.55 2.82 -4.50
C ARG A 148 -26.35 2.43 -5.74
N ALA A 149 -25.70 2.34 -6.90
CA ALA A 149 -26.33 1.85 -8.13
C ALA A 149 -26.80 0.39 -8.00
N ALA A 150 -26.03 -0.46 -7.30
CA ALA A 150 -26.41 -1.84 -7.02
C ALA A 150 -27.63 -1.95 -6.08
N MET A 151 -27.71 -1.14 -5.01
CA MET A 151 -28.87 -1.14 -4.11
C MET A 151 -30.16 -0.64 -4.79
N LEU A 152 -30.07 0.32 -5.71
CA LEU A 152 -31.21 0.79 -6.51
C LEU A 152 -31.73 -0.29 -7.48
N ALA A 153 -30.85 -1.16 -7.99
CA ALA A 153 -31.24 -2.24 -8.89
C ALA A 153 -31.98 -3.40 -8.18
N GLU A 154 -31.82 -3.55 -6.86
CA GLU A 154 -32.46 -4.62 -6.08
C GLU A 154 -33.89 -4.26 -5.61
N ASN A 155 -34.21 -2.96 -5.44
CA ASN A 155 -35.49 -2.51 -4.89
C ASN A 155 -36.38 -1.73 -5.89
N GLY A 156 -35.96 -1.62 -7.16
CA GLY A 156 -36.66 -0.88 -8.21
C GLY A 156 -37.27 -1.79 -9.25
N GLY A 157 -38.52 -2.22 -9.04
CA GLY A 157 -39.36 -2.71 -10.13
C GLY A 157 -39.64 -1.56 -11.10
N MET A 158 -38.81 -1.43 -12.14
CA MET A 158 -38.99 -0.41 -13.17
C MET A 158 -39.97 -0.92 -14.22
N GLU A 159 -41.20 -0.43 -14.13
CA GLU A 159 -42.24 -0.61 -15.13
C GLU A 159 -41.81 0.16 -16.39
N VAL A 160 -41.35 -0.56 -17.41
CA VAL A 160 -41.08 0.02 -18.73
C VAL A 160 -42.39 0.01 -19.51
N ASP A 161 -42.92 1.19 -19.80
CA ASP A 161 -44.04 1.35 -20.74
C ASP A 161 -43.52 1.01 -22.14
N ASP A 162 -43.90 -0.17 -22.64
CA ASP A 162 -43.52 -0.73 -23.96
C ASP A 162 -44.36 -0.10 -25.09
N THR A 163 -44.42 1.23 -25.17
CA THR A 163 -44.97 1.91 -26.36
C THR A 163 -43.85 2.20 -27.37
N PRO A 164 -43.81 1.50 -28.53
CA PRO A 164 -42.79 1.73 -29.55
C PRO A 164 -43.02 3.07 -30.25
N MET A 165 -42.14 4.05 -30.02
CA MET A 165 -42.03 5.24 -30.87
C MET A 165 -41.43 4.83 -32.22
N VAL A 166 -42.20 5.03 -33.29
CA VAL A 166 -41.79 4.80 -34.68
C VAL A 166 -41.40 6.16 -35.26
N ASP A 167 -40.14 6.31 -35.70
CA ASP A 167 -39.65 7.52 -36.37
C ASP A 167 -40.26 7.67 -37.78
N GLU A 168 -40.35 8.91 -38.29
CA GLU A 168 -40.94 9.25 -39.60
C GLU A 168 -40.21 8.67 -40.82
N ASP A 169 -39.06 8.01 -40.63
CA ASP A 169 -38.31 7.32 -41.69
C ASP A 169 -38.55 5.79 -41.73
N GLY A 170 -39.48 5.25 -40.93
CA GLY A 170 -39.90 3.84 -41.03
C GLY A 170 -38.82 2.80 -40.67
N PHE A 171 -37.69 3.22 -40.09
CA PHE A 171 -36.64 2.34 -39.61
C PHE A 171 -36.67 2.22 -38.08
N GLN A 172 -36.81 0.98 -37.59
CA GLN A 172 -36.85 0.66 -36.17
C GLN A 172 -35.42 0.52 -35.59
N THR A 173 -35.09 1.31 -34.56
CA THR A 173 -33.78 1.25 -33.90
C THR A 173 -33.62 -0.06 -33.12
N VAL A 174 -32.73 -0.95 -33.57
CA VAL A 174 -32.40 -2.20 -32.87
C VAL A 174 -31.53 -1.91 -31.64
N ARG A 175 -32.14 -1.88 -30.46
CA ARG A 175 -31.39 -1.93 -29.19
C ARG A 175 -30.97 -3.37 -28.89
N ARG A 176 -29.67 -3.58 -28.63
CA ARG A 176 -29.14 -4.88 -28.19
C ARG A 176 -29.84 -5.31 -26.89
N SER A 177 -30.52 -6.46 -26.94
CA SER A 177 -31.19 -7.06 -25.79
C SER A 177 -30.17 -7.42 -24.70
N THR A 178 -30.44 -7.04 -23.46
CA THR A 178 -29.73 -7.53 -22.27
C THR A 178 -30.17 -8.96 -22.00
N ARG A 179 -29.42 -9.92 -22.54
CA ARG A 179 -29.57 -11.34 -22.18
C ARG A 179 -29.38 -11.47 -20.66
N LYS A 180 -30.46 -11.83 -19.96
CA LYS A 180 -30.46 -12.19 -18.54
C LYS A 180 -29.34 -13.23 -18.32
N LYS A 181 -28.30 -12.87 -17.56
CA LYS A 181 -27.25 -13.83 -17.18
C LYS A 181 -27.93 -14.92 -16.35
N ALA A 182 -28.14 -16.09 -16.94
CA ALA A 182 -28.55 -17.27 -16.18
C ALA A 182 -27.42 -17.60 -15.19
N GLN A 183 -27.78 -17.86 -13.94
CA GLN A 183 -26.87 -18.37 -12.91
C GLN A 183 -26.11 -19.60 -13.48
N PRO A 184 -24.77 -19.69 -13.32
CA PRO A 184 -24.02 -20.84 -13.79
C PRO A 184 -24.56 -22.10 -13.09
N LYS A 185 -24.89 -23.13 -13.88
CA LYS A 185 -25.41 -24.40 -13.36
C LYS A 185 -24.33 -25.02 -12.47
N PHE A 186 -24.65 -25.12 -11.19
CA PHE A 186 -23.82 -25.71 -10.16
C PHE A 186 -23.48 -27.17 -10.51
N TYR A 187 -22.28 -27.60 -10.11
CA TYR A 187 -21.71 -28.94 -10.28
C TYR A 187 -22.75 -30.06 -10.11
N ASP A 188 -22.90 -30.90 -11.14
CA ASP A 188 -23.73 -32.10 -11.11
C ASP A 188 -22.84 -33.32 -10.82
N PRO A 189 -22.91 -33.90 -9.60
CA PRO A 189 -22.04 -35.01 -9.19
C PRO A 189 -22.31 -36.32 -9.96
N ALA A 190 -23.34 -36.38 -10.81
CA ALA A 190 -23.68 -37.55 -11.62
C ALA A 190 -23.10 -37.49 -13.05
N VAL A 191 -22.37 -36.43 -13.42
CA VAL A 191 -21.75 -36.31 -14.75
C VAL A 191 -20.55 -37.26 -14.85
N GLN A 192 -20.71 -38.35 -15.61
CA GLN A 192 -19.61 -39.20 -16.06
C GLN A 192 -19.17 -38.83 -17.47
N PHE A 193 -17.86 -38.93 -17.71
CA PHE A 193 -17.24 -38.66 -19.00
C PHE A 193 -17.75 -39.64 -20.07
N PRO A 194 -18.10 -39.19 -21.28
CA PRO A 194 -18.43 -40.12 -22.36
C PRO A 194 -17.22 -41.03 -22.63
N GLY A 195 -17.37 -42.34 -22.38
CA GLY A 195 -16.31 -43.34 -22.54
C GLY A 195 -15.66 -43.86 -21.26
N ALA A 196 -16.12 -43.45 -20.07
CA ALA A 196 -15.74 -44.11 -18.82
C ALA A 196 -16.48 -45.46 -18.70
N GLN A 197 -15.77 -46.56 -18.97
CA GLN A 197 -16.12 -47.90 -18.46
C GLN A 197 -15.29 -48.19 -17.22
#